data_AF-A0A6M0G2W7-F1
#
_entry.id   AF-A0A6M0G2W7-F1
#
_cell.length_a   1.000
_cell.length_b   1.000
_cell.length_c   1.000
_cell.angle_alpha   90.00
_cell.angle_beta   90.00
_cell.angle_gamma   90.00
#
_symmetry.space_group_name_H-M   'P 1'
#
loop_
_entity.id
_entity.type
_entity.pdbx_description
1 polymer ?
#
loop_
_entity_poly.entity_id
_entity_poly.type
_entity_poly.pdbx_seq_one_letter_code
_entity_poly.pdbx_strand_id
1 'polypeptide(L)'
;MKSKIRNIVVDNIEYMWAIKELDWDTVALKVWVKGQKRLPWFVTEKRFNNPWYFMGQVNEENIEKFQLEPVTPKVVAAAIKQVVDTFGLPEEVLKTLHLSISGDGKVTESGGKPIP
;
A
#
# COMPACT_ATOMS: atom_id res chain seq x y z
N MET A 1 -9.68 10.47 10.03
CA MET A 1 -9.43 9.45 11.08
C MET A 1 -7.98 9.53 11.57
N LYS A 2 -7.66 9.22 12.84
CA LYS A 2 -6.25 9.05 13.27
C LYS A 2 -5.70 7.75 12.66
N SER A 3 -4.64 7.83 11.86
CA SER A 3 -4.01 6.67 11.23
C SER A 3 -3.41 5.73 12.30
N LYS A 4 -4.03 4.56 12.48
CA LYS A 4 -3.57 3.55 13.46
C LYS A 4 -2.36 2.80 12.90
N ILE A 5 -1.21 2.96 13.55
CA ILE A 5 -0.01 2.19 13.26
C ILE A 5 -0.21 0.75 13.78
N ARG A 6 0.15 -0.23 12.95
CA ARG A 6 0.03 -1.67 13.22
C ARG A 6 1.38 -2.35 12.97
N ASN A 7 1.63 -3.48 13.63
CA ASN A 7 2.82 -4.29 13.41
C ASN A 7 2.51 -5.44 12.45
N ILE A 8 3.51 -5.90 11.72
CA ILE A 8 3.47 -7.11 10.90
C ILE A 8 4.87 -7.73 10.83
N VAL A 9 4.96 -9.06 10.77
CA VAL A 9 6.21 -9.78 10.54
C VAL A 9 6.18 -10.36 9.14
N VAL A 10 7.21 -10.09 8.35
CA VAL A 10 7.37 -10.62 6.99
C VAL A 10 8.80 -11.14 6.87
N ASP A 11 8.95 -12.42 6.51
CA ASP A 11 10.25 -13.09 6.33
C ASP A 11 11.23 -12.85 7.50
N ASN A 12 10.73 -13.02 8.73
CA ASN A 12 11.42 -12.79 10.01
C ASN A 12 11.85 -11.34 10.31
N ILE A 13 11.47 -10.38 9.49
CA ILE A 13 11.71 -8.95 9.76
C ILE A 13 10.41 -8.33 10.30
N GLU A 14 10.55 -7.56 11.38
CA GLU A 14 9.43 -6.83 11.96
C GLU A 14 9.25 -5.46 11.30
N TYR A 15 8.04 -5.21 10.81
CA TYR A 15 7.63 -3.96 10.20
C TYR A 15 6.49 -3.31 10.97
N MET A 16 6.38 -1.99 10.82
CA MET A 16 5.21 -1.21 11.22
C MET A 16 4.56 -0.65 9.97
N TRP A 17 3.24 -0.55 9.94
CA TRP A 17 2.51 0.02 8.81
C TRP A 17 1.30 0.82 9.25
N ALA A 18 0.90 1.76 8.41
CA ALA A 18 -0.28 2.58 8.62
C ALA A 18 -0.91 2.98 7.29
N ILE A 19 -2.22 3.21 7.33
CA ILE A 19 -2.97 3.76 6.20
C ILE A 19 -3.27 5.22 6.48
N LYS A 20 -3.06 6.07 5.47
CA LYS A 20 -3.50 7.46 5.45
C LYS A 20 -4.42 7.65 4.25
N GLU A 21 -5.63 8.14 4.48
CA GLU A 21 -6.53 8.58 3.41
C GLU A 21 -5.87 9.75 2.66
N LEU A 22 -5.81 9.66 1.33
CA LEU A 22 -5.35 10.74 0.46
C LEU A 22 -6.54 11.49 -0.14
N ASP A 23 -7.50 10.73 -0.65
CA ASP A 23 -8.77 11.22 -1.19
C ASP A 23 -9.89 10.19 -0.91
N TRP A 24 -11.02 10.35 -1.59
CA TRP A 24 -12.22 9.55 -1.38
C TRP A 24 -12.10 8.08 -1.83
N ASP A 25 -11.22 7.79 -2.79
CA ASP A 25 -11.02 6.47 -3.40
C ASP A 25 -9.55 6.01 -3.31
N THR A 26 -8.66 6.78 -2.68
CA THR A 26 -7.22 6.50 -2.64
C THR A 26 -6.69 6.57 -1.23
N VAL A 27 -5.90 5.57 -0.87
CA VAL A 27 -5.18 5.50 0.39
C VAL A 27 -3.68 5.33 0.17
N ALA A 28 -2.88 5.96 1.03
CA ALA A 28 -1.45 5.74 1.12
C ALA A 28 -1.17 4.69 2.21
N LEU A 29 -0.58 3.56 1.81
CA LEU A 29 0.07 2.61 2.70
C LEU A 29 1.50 3.09 2.98
N LYS A 30 1.81 3.32 4.25
CA LYS A 30 3.15 3.65 4.72
C LYS A 30 3.71 2.47 5.49
N VAL A 31 4.95 2.10 5.20
CA VAL A 31 5.64 1.00 5.89
C VAL A 31 6.97 1.48 6.45
N TRP A 32 7.28 1.07 7.66
CA TRP A 32 8.53 1.30 8.38
C TRP A 32 9.12 -0.02 8.80
N VAL A 33 10.44 -0.09 8.92
CA VAL A 33 11.08 -1.14 9.72
C VAL A 33 10.85 -0.83 11.20
N LYS A 34 10.55 -1.85 12.00
CA LYS A 34 10.40 -1.67 13.45
C LYS A 34 11.69 -1.08 14.04
N GLY A 35 11.55 -0.03 14.84
CA GLY A 35 12.69 0.74 15.39
C GLY A 35 13.06 1.98 14.58
N GLN A 36 12.78 2.04 13.27
CA GLN A 36 13.01 3.21 12.44
C GLN A 36 11.72 4.04 12.30
N LYS A 37 11.52 5.03 13.18
CA LYS A 37 10.28 5.84 13.22
C LYS A 37 10.34 7.16 12.44
N ARG A 38 11.52 7.59 11.98
CA ARG A 38 11.70 8.96 11.47
C ARG A 38 11.07 9.16 10.09
N LEU A 39 11.26 8.20 9.18
CA LEU A 39 10.72 8.21 7.83
C LEU A 39 10.24 6.81 7.45
N PRO A 40 9.13 6.67 6.70
CA PRO A 40 8.73 5.38 6.16
C PRO A 40 9.81 4.89 5.21
N TRP A 41 10.03 3.58 5.22
CA TRP A 41 10.90 2.90 4.25
C TRP A 41 10.30 3.01 2.84
N PHE A 42 9.00 2.73 2.70
CA PHE A 42 8.27 3.05 1.48
C PHE A 42 6.86 3.55 1.77
N VAL A 43 6.34 4.31 0.80
CA VAL A 43 4.95 4.76 0.73
C VAL A 43 4.40 4.27 -0.59
N THR A 44 3.23 3.64 -0.56
CA THR A 44 2.54 3.24 -1.78
C THR A 44 1.08 3.69 -1.80
N GLU A 45 0.66 4.21 -2.95
CA GLU A 45 -0.73 4.58 -3.20
C GLU A 45 -1.51 3.39 -3.75
N LYS A 46 -2.68 3.14 -3.18
CA LYS A 46 -3.62 2.11 -3.64
C LYS A 46 -5.01 2.70 -3.73
N ARG A 47 -5.70 2.41 -4.84
CA ARG A 47 -7.12 2.71 -4.99
C ARG A 47 -7.93 1.76 -4.09
N PHE A 48 -8.74 2.33 -3.22
CA PHE A 48 -9.69 1.65 -2.35
C PHE A 48 -11.08 2.13 -2.77
N ASN A 49 -11.76 1.35 -3.61
CA ASN A 49 -13.10 1.69 -4.09
C ASN A 49 -14.05 1.89 -2.91
N ASN A 50 -14.53 3.11 -2.68
CA ASN A 50 -15.45 3.40 -1.58
C ASN A 50 -16.88 2.96 -1.95
N PRO A 51 -17.46 1.95 -1.29
CA PRO A 51 -18.76 1.40 -1.69
C PRO A 51 -19.92 2.37 -1.42
N TRP A 52 -19.72 3.35 -0.53
CA TRP A 52 -20.76 4.28 -0.11
C TRP A 52 -21.05 5.35 -1.17
N TYR A 53 -20.13 5.60 -2.10
CA TYR A 53 -20.34 6.59 -3.18
C TYR A 53 -21.36 6.10 -4.23
N PHE A 54 -21.51 4.79 -4.37
CA PHE A 54 -22.37 4.20 -5.38
C PHE A 54 -23.69 3.67 -4.83
N MET A 55 -24.02 3.96 -3.58
CA MET A 55 -25.21 3.44 -2.90
C MET A 55 -26.55 3.74 -3.59
N GLY A 56 -26.61 4.62 -4.60
CA GLY A 56 -27.78 4.84 -5.46
C GLY A 56 -27.71 4.23 -6.86
N GLN A 57 -26.58 3.63 -7.24
CA GLN A 57 -26.32 3.07 -8.57
C GLN A 57 -25.85 1.62 -8.55
N VAL A 58 -25.63 1.00 -7.38
CA VAL A 58 -25.29 -0.44 -7.32
C VAL A 58 -26.46 -1.26 -7.89
N ASN A 59 -26.24 -1.90 -9.03
CA ASN A 59 -27.11 -2.89 -9.64
C ASN A 59 -26.30 -4.17 -9.91
N GLU A 60 -26.96 -5.31 -10.16
CA GLU A 60 -26.27 -6.59 -10.38
C GLU A 60 -25.21 -6.52 -11.50
N GLU A 61 -25.41 -5.65 -12.49
CA GLU A 61 -24.53 -5.45 -13.64
C GLU A 61 -23.22 -4.69 -13.32
N ASN A 62 -23.14 -3.96 -12.21
CA ASN A 62 -21.96 -3.16 -11.86
C ASN A 62 -21.33 -3.53 -10.51
N ILE A 63 -21.85 -4.54 -9.82
CA ILE A 63 -21.34 -5.02 -8.54
C ILE A 63 -19.86 -5.44 -8.63
N GLU A 64 -19.44 -5.97 -9.78
CA GLU A 64 -18.04 -6.36 -10.04
C GLU A 64 -17.10 -5.15 -10.13
N LYS A 65 -17.62 -3.96 -10.44
CA LYS A 65 -16.84 -2.71 -10.43
C LYS A 65 -16.66 -2.17 -9.01
N PHE A 66 -17.44 -2.67 -8.05
CA PHE A 66 -17.35 -2.35 -6.62
C PHE A 66 -16.59 -3.41 -5.84
N GLN A 67 -15.56 -4.01 -6.44
CA GLN A 67 -14.61 -4.83 -5.70
C GLN A 67 -13.93 -3.96 -4.65
N LEU A 68 -14.34 -4.17 -3.40
CA LEU A 68 -13.65 -3.66 -2.23
C LEU A 68 -12.30 -4.36 -2.20
N GLU A 69 -11.24 -3.60 -2.47
CA GLU A 69 -9.86 -4.07 -2.31
C GLU A 69 -9.28 -3.52 -0.99
N PRO A 70 -9.72 -4.04 0.18
CA PRO A 70 -9.25 -3.53 1.45
C PRO A 70 -7.76 -3.75 1.62
N VAL A 71 -7.08 -2.78 2.25
CA VAL A 71 -5.71 -2.97 2.69
C VAL A 71 -5.70 -3.89 3.91
N THR A 72 -5.50 -5.17 3.65
CA THR A 72 -5.40 -6.23 4.67
C THR A 72 -3.93 -6.52 5.01
N PRO A 73 -3.63 -7.15 6.15
CA PRO A 73 -2.27 -7.61 6.45
C PRO A 73 -1.65 -8.47 5.34
N LYS A 74 -2.47 -9.27 4.63
CA LYS A 74 -2.02 -10.09 3.49
C LYS A 74 -1.53 -9.22 2.32
N VAL A 75 -2.27 -8.17 1.98
CA VAL A 75 -1.88 -7.20 0.94
C VAL A 75 -0.61 -6.46 1.35
N VAL A 76 -0.50 -6.06 2.62
CA VAL A 76 0.71 -5.39 3.15
C VAL A 76 1.93 -6.31 3.07
N ALA A 77 1.79 -7.58 3.47
CA ALA A 77 2.89 -8.55 3.39
C ALA A 77 3.35 -8.79 1.94
N ALA A 78 2.40 -8.88 0.99
CA ALA A 78 2.72 -9.02 -0.43
C ALA A 78 3.47 -7.80 -0.96
N ALA A 79 3.02 -6.58 -0.62
CA ALA A 79 3.70 -5.35 -1.00
C ALA A 79 5.12 -5.28 -0.43
N ILE A 80 5.31 -5.64 0.85
CA ILE A 80 6.64 -5.70 1.48
C ILE A 80 7.56 -6.65 0.71
N LYS A 81 7.11 -7.89 0.45
CA LYS A 81 7.89 -8.89 -0.30
C LYS A 81 8.30 -8.35 -1.65
N GLN A 82 7.37 -7.79 -2.41
CA GLN A 82 7.65 -7.25 -3.73
C GLN A 82 8.64 -6.08 -3.71
N VAL A 83 8.55 -5.19 -2.71
CA VAL A 83 9.51 -4.10 -2.55
C VAL A 83 10.90 -4.65 -2.18
N VAL A 84 10.99 -5.66 -1.32
CA VAL A 84 12.25 -6.35 -1.02
C VAL A 84 12.84 -6.98 -2.28
N ASP A 85 12.03 -7.71 -3.04
CA ASP A 85 12.48 -8.40 -4.26
C ASP A 85 12.96 -7.41 -5.35
N THR A 86 12.38 -6.21 -5.39
CA THR A 86 12.68 -5.20 -6.43
C THR A 86 13.80 -4.25 -6.03
N PHE A 87 13.83 -3.79 -4.77
CA PHE A 87 14.69 -2.70 -4.31
C PHE A 87 15.68 -3.12 -3.22
N GLY A 88 15.63 -4.38 -2.76
CA GLY A 88 16.48 -4.87 -1.69
C GLY A 88 15.93 -4.53 -0.30
N LEU A 89 16.74 -4.84 0.71
CA LEU A 89 16.33 -4.67 2.11
C LEU A 89 16.38 -3.19 2.53
N PRO A 90 15.61 -2.80 3.56
CA PRO A 90 15.58 -1.43 4.05
C PRO A 90 16.93 -0.85 4.47
N GLU A 91 17.85 -1.72 4.93
CA GLU A 91 19.19 -1.32 5.35
C GLU A 91 20.05 -0.80 4.18
N GLU A 92 19.67 -1.14 2.95
CA GLU A 92 20.35 -0.74 1.72
C GLU A 92 19.77 0.56 1.12
N VAL A 93 18.61 1.01 1.62
CA VAL A 93 17.82 2.10 1.03
C VAL A 93 17.81 3.33 1.96
N LEU A 94 18.68 4.29 1.67
CA LEU A 94 18.88 5.52 2.48
C LEU A 94 17.76 6.58 2.35
N LYS A 95 16.76 6.37 1.49
CA LYS A 95 15.69 7.33 1.19
C LYS A 95 14.33 6.64 1.18
N THR A 96 13.26 7.37 1.53
CA THR A 96 11.89 6.85 1.41
C THR A 96 11.56 6.57 -0.06
N LEU A 97 11.14 5.34 -0.36
CA LEU A 97 10.65 4.98 -1.69
C LEU A 97 9.19 5.43 -1.85
N HIS A 98 8.89 6.13 -2.94
CA HIS A 98 7.54 6.53 -3.33
C HIS A 98 7.08 5.65 -4.49
N LEU A 99 6.09 4.81 -4.22
CA LEU A 99 5.68 3.73 -5.08
C LEU A 99 4.18 3.81 -5.40
N SER A 100 3.76 3.18 -6.49
CA SER A 100 2.36 3.02 -6.86
C SER A 100 2.10 1.53 -7.07
N ILE A 101 1.01 1.01 -6.50
CA ILE A 101 0.56 -0.36 -6.75
C ILE A 101 -0.61 -0.30 -7.74
N SER A 102 -0.41 -0.88 -8.92
CA SER A 102 -1.50 -1.08 -9.89
C SER A 102 -2.46 -2.19 -9.42
N GLY A 103 -3.68 -2.21 -9.99
CA GLY A 103 -4.72 -3.18 -9.62
C GLY A 103 -4.34 -4.66 -9.84
N ASP A 104 -3.33 -4.92 -10.69
CA ASP A 104 -2.74 -6.25 -10.90
C ASP A 104 -1.66 -6.62 -9.85
N GLY A 105 -1.41 -5.75 -8.87
CA GLY A 105 -0.42 -5.95 -7.82
C GLY A 105 1.01 -5.64 -8.23
N LYS A 106 1.26 -4.94 -9.35
CA LYS A 106 2.61 -4.48 -9.70
C LYS A 106 2.97 -3.18 -8.98
N VAL A 107 4.19 -3.13 -8.44
CA VAL A 107 4.78 -1.96 -7.81
C VAL A 107 5.64 -1.20 -8.83
N THR A 108 5.40 0.10 -9.00
CA THR A 108 6.22 1.00 -9.84
C THR A 108 6.61 2.26 -9.07
N GLU A 109 7.75 2.89 -9.37
CA GLU A 109 8.07 4.21 -8.80
C GLU A 109 7.07 5.28 -9.25
N SER A 110 6.58 6.07 -8.29
CA SER A 110 5.70 7.21 -8.55
C SER A 110 6.50 8.30 -9.25
N GLY A 111 6.43 8.36 -10.59
CA GLY A 111 7.27 9.24 -11.41
C GLY A 111 7.47 8.79 -12.86
N GLY A 112 6.93 7.64 -13.26
CA GLY A 112 6.80 7.29 -14.68
C GLY A 112 8.06 6.77 -15.36
N LYS A 113 9.04 6.25 -14.61
CA LYS A 113 10.07 5.39 -15.23
C LYS A 113 9.77 3.92 -14.92
N PRO A 114 9.49 3.09 -15.92
CA PRO A 114 9.62 1.65 -15.74
C PRO A 114 11.11 1.36 -15.49
N ILE A 115 11.39 0.62 -14.41
CA ILE A 115 12.73 0.13 -14.10
C ILE A 115 12.93 -1.18 -14.91
N PRO A 116 14.09 -1.37 -15.56
CA PRO A 116 14.38 -2.54 -16.39
C PRO A 116 14.41 -3.86 -15.63
#